data_AF-U2PSN0-F1
#
_entry.id   AF-U2PSN0-F1
#
_cell.length_a   1.000
_cell.length_b   1.000
_cell.length_c   1.000
_cell.angle_alpha   90.00
_cell.angle_beta   90.00
_cell.angle_gamma   90.00
#
_symmetry.space_group_name_H-M   'P 1'
#
loop_
_entity.id
_entity.type
_entity.pdbx_description
1 polymer ?
#
loop_
_entity_poly.entity_id
_entity_poly.type
_entity_poly.pdbx_seq_one_letter_code
_entity_poly.pdbx_strand_id
1 'polypeptide(L)'
;MKNEAMKRKTGKRRKTQEGLLEALSQEKQLSPQKINEILNEIKKTDMSRVIFKNSQMYKYFPKYYSTEQMKEEIIELLEKESKRKERQRKREEKKNGYGCVFSYY
;
A
#
# COMPACT_ATOMS: atom_id res chain seq x y z
N MET A 1 -17.51 44.77 -4.97
CA MET A 1 -17.37 43.70 -6.00
C MET A 1 -15.93 43.70 -6.50
N LYS A 2 -15.41 42.53 -6.86
CA LYS A 2 -13.98 42.18 -7.05
C LYS A 2 -13.33 41.74 -5.75
N ASN A 3 -13.45 40.44 -5.44
CA ASN A 3 -12.37 39.60 -4.91
C ASN A 3 -12.82 38.13 -4.96
N GLU A 4 -13.33 37.70 -6.13
CA GLU A 4 -13.79 36.31 -6.34
C GLU A 4 -12.98 35.59 -7.44
N ALA A 5 -11.97 36.25 -8.01
CA ALA A 5 -11.29 35.77 -9.23
C ALA A 5 -9.83 35.34 -9.01
N MET A 6 -9.41 35.04 -7.77
CA MET A 6 -8.02 34.62 -7.54
C MET A 6 -7.88 33.52 -6.49
N LYS A 7 -8.29 32.29 -6.82
CA LYS A 7 -7.46 31.07 -6.63
C LYS A 7 -7.81 30.00 -7.66
N ARG A 8 -7.24 30.22 -8.85
CA ARG A 8 -6.66 29.25 -9.79
C ARG A 8 -6.88 27.77 -9.43
N LYS A 9 -7.53 27.05 -10.36
CA LYS A 9 -7.31 25.66 -10.75
C LYS A 9 -6.08 25.01 -10.09
N THR A 10 -6.25 24.35 -8.96
CA THR A 10 -5.34 23.27 -8.58
C THR A 10 -6.03 21.98 -8.99
N GLY A 11 -5.59 21.38 -10.10
CA GLY A 11 -5.86 19.96 -10.33
C GLY A 11 -5.52 19.24 -9.03
N LYS A 12 -6.48 18.46 -8.51
CA LYS A 12 -6.48 17.80 -7.20
C LYS A 12 -5.06 17.41 -6.79
N ARG A 13 -4.34 18.30 -6.08
CA ARG A 13 -2.96 18.06 -5.68
C ARG A 13 -3.06 16.88 -4.72
N ARG A 14 -2.41 15.77 -5.05
CA ARG A 14 -2.31 14.63 -4.14
C ARG A 14 -1.70 15.17 -2.86
N LYS A 15 -2.48 15.20 -1.78
CA LYS A 15 -2.00 15.65 -0.47
C LYS A 15 -1.00 14.59 -0.01
N THR A 16 0.22 15.01 0.29
CA THR A 16 1.22 14.15 0.94
C THR A 16 0.74 13.79 2.35
N GLN A 17 1.28 12.73 2.95
CA GLN A 17 0.93 12.33 4.31
C GLN A 17 1.13 13.49 5.31
N GLU A 18 2.22 14.24 5.15
CA GLU A 18 2.52 15.45 5.94
C GLU A 18 1.42 16.52 5.82
N GLY A 19 0.96 16.83 4.61
CA GLY A 19 -0.10 17.81 4.40
C GLY A 19 -1.48 17.35 4.87
N LEU A 20 -1.70 16.04 4.98
CA LEU A 20 -2.93 15.49 5.57
C LEU A 20 -2.90 15.55 7.10
N LEU A 21 -1.75 15.27 7.71
CA LEU A 21 -1.53 15.45 9.14
C LEU A 21 -1.67 16.92 9.57
N GLU A 22 -1.10 17.83 8.77
CA GLU A 22 -1.21 19.28 8.99
C GLU A 22 -2.67 19.75 8.91
N ALA A 23 -3.45 19.26 7.95
CA ALA A 23 -4.88 19.57 7.82
C ALA A 23 -5.69 19.09 9.04
N LEU A 24 -5.42 17.88 9.55
CA LEU A 24 -6.13 17.34 10.70
C LEU A 24 -5.75 18.02 12.02
N SER A 25 -4.51 18.52 12.12
CA SER A 25 -4.08 19.35 13.23
C SER A 25 -4.84 20.67 13.26
N GLN A 26 -4.99 21.33 12.09
CA GLN A 26 -5.78 22.56 11.93
C GLN A 26 -7.27 22.34 12.24
N GLU A 27 -7.82 21.17 11.88
CA GLU A 27 -9.23 20.83 12.12
C GLU A 27 -9.52 20.36 13.56
N LYS A 28 -8.51 20.29 14.46
CA LYS A 28 -8.60 19.74 15.83
C LYS A 28 -9.18 18.32 15.93
N GLN A 29 -9.17 17.56 14.83
CA GLN A 29 -9.68 16.18 14.76
C GLN A 29 -8.56 15.14 14.82
N LEU A 30 -7.46 15.46 15.51
CA LEU A 30 -6.28 14.63 15.57
C LEU A 30 -6.51 13.47 16.56
N SER A 31 -7.16 12.40 16.12
CA SER A 31 -7.30 11.17 16.90
C SER A 31 -6.18 10.17 16.54
N PRO A 32 -5.68 9.38 17.50
CA PRO A 32 -4.65 8.37 17.22
C PRO A 32 -5.13 7.33 16.19
N GLN A 33 -6.43 7.09 16.10
CA GLN A 33 -7.04 6.24 15.08
C GLN A 33 -6.87 6.82 13.67
N LYS A 34 -7.15 8.12 13.48
CA LYS A 34 -7.00 8.81 12.19
C LYS A 34 -5.54 8.95 11.77
N ILE A 35 -4.64 9.20 12.72
CA ILE A 35 -3.19 9.23 12.45
C ILE A 35 -2.73 7.86 11.95
N ASN A 36 -3.14 6.78 12.63
CA ASN A 36 -2.81 5.41 12.20
C ASN A 36 -3.43 5.10 10.83
N GLU A 37 -4.64 5.56 10.53
CA GLU A 37 -5.25 5.37 9.22
C GLU A 37 -4.44 6.03 8.10
N ILE A 38 -3.90 7.23 8.31
CA ILE A 38 -3.09 7.98 7.32
C ILE A 38 -1.70 7.38 7.13
N LEU A 39 -1.10 6.91 8.21
CA LEU A 39 0.20 6.26 8.18
C LEU A 39 0.10 4.83 7.60
N ASN A 40 -1.00 4.13 7.89
CA ASN A 40 -1.31 2.80 7.35
C ASN A 40 -1.96 2.85 5.96
N GLU A 41 -2.38 4.03 5.50
CA GLU A 41 -2.62 4.30 4.09
C GLU A 41 -1.26 4.27 3.39
N ILE A 42 -0.72 3.04 3.29
CA ILE A 42 0.42 2.67 2.48
C ILE A 42 0.17 3.39 1.16
N LYS A 43 1.05 4.33 0.86
CA LYS A 43 1.10 5.09 -0.37
C LYS A 43 0.77 4.16 -1.53
N LYS A 44 -0.50 4.13 -1.96
CA LYS A 44 -0.90 3.46 -3.20
C LYS A 44 -0.14 4.04 -4.39
N THR A 45 0.50 5.20 -4.18
CA THR A 45 1.43 5.87 -5.09
C THR A 45 2.81 5.19 -5.20
N ASP A 46 3.24 4.40 -4.22
CA ASP A 46 4.49 3.63 -4.27
C ASP A 46 4.27 2.21 -4.84
N MET A 47 3.13 1.98 -5.50
CA MET A 47 3.00 0.85 -6.43
C MET A 47 3.89 1.16 -7.63
N SER A 48 5.16 0.76 -7.58
CA SER A 48 6.03 0.78 -8.75
C SER A 48 5.37 -0.09 -9.82
N ARG A 49 4.80 0.53 -10.86
CA ARG A 49 4.26 -0.22 -11.99
C ARG A 49 5.44 -0.90 -12.70
N VAL A 50 5.56 -2.21 -12.51
CA VAL A 50 6.54 -3.01 -13.24
C VAL A 50 5.94 -3.36 -14.60
N ILE A 51 6.66 -3.00 -15.68
CA ILE A 51 6.28 -3.35 -17.05
C ILE A 51 7.19 -4.49 -17.51
N PHE A 52 6.59 -5.66 -17.73
CA PHE A 52 7.30 -6.80 -18.28
C PHE A 52 7.15 -6.84 -19.81
N LYS A 53 8.25 -7.10 -20.52
CA LYS A 53 8.21 -7.36 -21.96
C LYS A 53 7.89 -8.84 -22.18
N ASN A 54 7.02 -9.17 -23.14
CA ASN A 54 6.66 -10.57 -23.43
C ASN A 54 7.89 -11.45 -23.74
N SER A 55 8.91 -10.89 -24.40
CA SER A 55 10.17 -11.61 -24.67
C SER A 55 10.88 -12.11 -23.42
N GLN A 56 10.79 -11.37 -22.31
CA GLN A 56 11.38 -11.77 -21.03
C GLN A 56 10.54 -12.86 -20.34
N MET A 57 9.23 -12.87 -20.57
CA MET A 57 8.30 -13.81 -19.95
C MET A 57 8.46 -15.22 -20.51
N TYR A 58 8.70 -15.37 -21.82
CA TYR A 58 8.92 -16.69 -22.44
C TYR A 58 10.12 -17.47 -21.89
N LYS A 59 11.02 -16.84 -21.11
CA LYS A 59 12.09 -17.53 -20.39
C LYS A 59 11.59 -18.28 -19.15
N TYR A 60 10.51 -17.80 -18.52
CA TYR A 60 10.03 -18.30 -17.23
C TYR A 60 8.71 -19.06 -17.34
N PHE A 61 7.97 -18.88 -18.43
CA PHE A 61 6.70 -19.56 -18.67
C PHE A 61 6.85 -20.67 -19.70
N PRO A 62 5.99 -21.71 -19.64
CA PRO A 62 5.95 -22.74 -20.66
C PRO A 62 5.69 -22.17 -22.05
N LYS A 63 6.35 -22.73 -23.09
CA LYS A 63 6.27 -22.19 -24.46
C LYS A 63 4.86 -22.21 -25.06
N TYR A 64 3.99 -23.07 -24.55
CA TYR A 64 2.61 -23.23 -25.02
C TYR A 64 1.62 -22.29 -24.31
N TYR A 65 2.06 -21.50 -23.33
CA TYR A 65 1.17 -20.56 -22.63
C TYR A 65 0.83 -19.38 -23.53
N SER A 66 -0.46 -19.05 -23.58
CA SER A 66 -0.92 -17.80 -24.16
C SER A 66 -0.55 -16.62 -23.24
N THR A 67 -0.55 -15.41 -23.80
CA THR A 67 -0.34 -14.18 -23.01
C THR A 67 -1.38 -14.03 -21.90
N GLU A 68 -2.60 -14.54 -22.10
CA GLU A 68 -3.67 -14.50 -21.09
C GLU A 68 -3.40 -15.47 -19.96
N GLN A 69 -3.02 -16.71 -20.28
CA GLN A 69 -2.64 -17.72 -19.28
C GLN A 69 -1.44 -17.26 -18.43
N MET A 70 -0.46 -16.59 -19.05
CA MET A 70 0.64 -16.00 -18.30
C MET A 70 0.17 -14.91 -17.33
N LYS A 71 -0.80 -14.07 -17.71
CA LYS A 71 -1.35 -13.03 -16.82
C LYS A 71 -2.09 -13.64 -15.64
N GLU A 72 -2.92 -14.65 -15.90
CA GLU A 72 -3.67 -15.37 -14.87
C GLU A 72 -2.72 -16.02 -13.85
N GLU A 73 -1.71 -16.76 -14.34
CA GLU A 73 -0.71 -17.39 -13.48
C GLU A 73 0.06 -16.37 -12.63
N ILE A 74 0.41 -15.20 -13.18
CA ILE A 74 1.06 -14.12 -12.41
C ILE A 74 0.15 -13.63 -11.28
N ILE A 75 -1.15 -13.44 -11.56
CA ILE A 75 -2.11 -12.99 -10.55
C ILE A 75 -2.21 -14.04 -9.44
N GLU A 76 -2.34 -15.32 -9.80
CA GLU A 76 -2.41 -16.42 -8.83
C GLU A 76 -1.16 -16.50 -7.93
N LEU A 77 0.03 -16.36 -8.52
CA LEU A 77 1.29 -16.34 -7.78
C LEU A 77 1.35 -15.17 -6.79
N LEU A 78 0.95 -13.97 -7.22
CA LEU A 78 0.91 -12.77 -6.37
C LEU A 78 -0.09 -12.92 -5.23
N GLU A 79 -1.28 -13.46 -5.48
CA GLU A 79 -2.26 -13.73 -4.43
C GLU A 79 -1.77 -14.74 -3.41
N LYS A 80 -1.11 -15.81 -3.88
CA LYS A 80 -0.53 -16.82 -3.01
C LYS A 80 0.55 -16.25 -2.11
N GLU A 81 1.42 -15.40 -2.65
CA GLU A 81 2.45 -14.69 -1.90
C GLU A 81 1.86 -13.69 -0.90
N SER A 82 0.84 -12.91 -1.30
CA SER A 82 0.13 -12.01 -0.39
C SER A 82 -0.48 -12.76 0.80
N LYS A 83 -1.17 -13.88 0.54
CA LYS A 83 -1.73 -14.76 1.60
C LYS A 83 -0.63 -15.38 2.48
N ARG A 84 0.55 -15.70 1.92
CA ARG A 84 1.70 -16.18 2.71
C ARG A 84 2.23 -15.11 3.65
N LYS A 85 2.47 -13.89 3.15
CA LYS A 85 2.95 -12.75 3.95
C LYS A 85 1.99 -12.40 5.08
N GLU A 86 0.69 -12.38 4.81
CA GLU A 86 -0.31 -12.10 5.86
C GLU A 86 -0.30 -13.16 6.98
N ARG A 87 -0.11 -14.44 6.63
CA ARG A 87 0.04 -15.51 7.63
C ARG A 87 1.34 -15.39 8.43
N GLN A 88 2.43 -14.97 7.79
CA GLN A 88 3.70 -14.70 8.48
C GLN A 88 3.55 -13.53 9.45
N ARG A 89 2.97 -12.41 9.01
CA ARG A 89 2.68 -11.25 9.84
C ARG A 89 1.84 -11.62 11.07
N LYS A 90 0.74 -12.36 10.90
CA LYS A 90 -0.08 -12.83 12.03
C LYS A 90 0.67 -13.75 12.99
N ARG A 91 1.63 -14.55 12.51
CA ARG A 91 2.49 -15.40 13.36
C ARG A 91 3.51 -14.57 14.12
N GLU A 92 4.09 -13.56 13.48
CA GLU A 92 5.02 -12.61 14.08
C GLU A 92 4.32 -11.73 15.11
N GLU A 93 3.12 -11.21 14.82
CA GLU A 93 2.27 -10.48 15.77
C GLU A 93 1.94 -11.34 17.00
N LYS A 94 1.61 -12.63 16.81
CA LYS A 94 1.43 -13.56 17.94
C LYS A 94 2.73 -13.75 18.72
N LYS A 95 3.86 -14.03 18.06
CA LYS A 95 5.16 -14.19 18.74
C LYS A 95 5.57 -12.92 19.51
N ASN A 96 5.36 -11.75 18.94
CA ASN A 96 5.66 -10.46 19.55
C ASN A 96 4.66 -10.11 20.67
N GLY A 97 3.41 -10.58 20.59
CA GLY A 97 2.41 -10.46 21.66
C GLY A 97 2.65 -11.42 22.84
N TYR A 98 3.27 -12.59 22.62
CA TYR A 98 3.65 -13.53 23.67
C TYR A 98 5.07 -13.29 24.24
N GLY A 99 5.83 -12.34 23.69
CA GLY A 99 7.19 -12.01 24.13
C GLY A 99 7.28 -11.24 25.46
N CYS A 100 6.16 -10.84 26.07
CA CYS A 100 6.14 -10.09 27.33
C CYS A 100 5.84 -10.97 28.57
N VAL A 101 5.79 -12.30 28.45
CA VAL A 101 5.38 -13.18 29.57
C VAL A 101 6.46 -14.19 29.95
N PHE A 102 7.75 -13.82 29.94
CA PHE A 102 8.80 -14.62 30.61
C PHE A 102 9.99 -13.75 31.00
N SER A 103 9.87 -13.04 32.12
CA SER A 103 11.04 -12.67 32.95
C SER A 103 10.57 -12.26 34.35
N TYR A 104 10.13 -13.24 35.14
CA TYR A 104 10.09 -13.12 36.60
C TYR A 104 11.03 -14.18 37.17
N TYR A 105 12.25 -13.76 37.46
CA TYR A 105 13.09 -14.30 38.53
C TYR A 105 13.85 -13.12 39.14
#